data_AF-A0A350X2V6-F1
#
_entry.id   AF-A0A350X2V6-F1
#
_cell.length_a   1.000
_cell.length_b   1.000
_cell.length_c   1.000
_cell.angle_alpha   90.00
_cell.angle_beta   90.00
_cell.angle_gamma   90.00
#
_symmetry.space_group_name_H-M   'P 1'
#
loop_
_entity.id
_entity.type
_entity.pdbx_description
1 polymer ?
#
loop_
_entity_poly.entity_id
_entity_poly.type
_entity_poly.pdbx_seq_one_letter_code
_entity_poly.pdbx_strand_id
1 'polypeptide(L)'
;RNMKEMPAAMFVVDPRAERIAIAEARKLNIPVFGIVDTNCDPDDVDYVIPANDDAIRAVRLIVGKMVDGIIEANQGEAVEVTEEVAAVETIEVVAE
;
A
#
# COMPACT_ATOMS: atom_id res chain seq x y z
N ARG A 1 -8.00 -0.24 13.33
CA ARG A 1 -9.16 -1.09 13.68
C ARG A 1 -10.47 -0.40 13.23
N ASN A 2 -10.47 0.14 12.00
CA ASN A 2 -11.41 1.20 11.55
C ASN A 2 -12.22 0.81 10.30
N MET A 3 -11.98 -0.38 9.74
CA MET A 3 -12.75 -0.90 8.60
C MET A 3 -14.09 -1.47 9.08
N LYS A 4 -15.20 -0.90 8.61
CA LYS A 4 -16.57 -1.40 8.86
C LYS A 4 -17.01 -2.47 7.85
N GLU A 5 -16.39 -2.44 6.68
CA GLU A 5 -16.68 -3.31 5.55
C GLU A 5 -15.37 -3.88 4.98
N MET A 6 -15.51 -4.89 4.12
CA MET A 6 -14.39 -5.49 3.43
C MET A 6 -13.75 -4.49 2.46
N PRO A 7 -12.42 -4.49 2.31
CA PRO A 7 -11.76 -3.58 1.38
C PRO A 7 -12.07 -3.96 -0.07
N ALA A 8 -12.22 -2.95 -0.93
CA ALA A 8 -12.44 -3.14 -2.36
C ALA A 8 -11.17 -3.53 -3.13
N ALA A 9 -9.99 -3.25 -2.57
CA ALA A 9 -8.69 -3.59 -3.11
C ALA A 9 -7.66 -3.69 -1.98
N MET A 10 -6.59 -4.45 -2.19
CA MET A 10 -5.48 -4.59 -1.24
C MET A 10 -4.18 -4.14 -1.89
N PHE A 11 -3.38 -3.35 -1.17
CA PHE A 11 -2.03 -3.01 -1.57
C PHE A 11 -1.02 -3.76 -0.70
N VAL A 12 -0.04 -4.41 -1.31
CA VAL A 12 0.95 -5.26 -0.66
C VAL A 12 2.36 -4.80 -1.03
N VAL A 13 3.23 -4.74 -0.04
CA VAL A 13 4.69 -4.59 -0.22
C VAL A 13 5.29 -5.96 0.03
N ASP A 14 6.22 -6.40 -0.80
CA ASP A 14 6.83 -7.75 -0.76
C ASP A 14 5.82 -8.93 -0.81
N PRO A 15 5.32 -9.31 -2.00
CA PRO A 15 4.43 -10.46 -2.16
C PRO A 15 4.96 -11.78 -1.58
N ARG A 16 6.28 -11.94 -1.50
CA ARG A 16 6.91 -13.17 -1.03
C ARG A 16 6.80 -13.28 0.49
N ALA A 17 7.01 -12.20 1.23
CA ALA A 17 6.80 -12.20 2.67
C ALA A 17 5.30 -12.23 3.04
N GLU A 18 4.44 -11.60 2.23
CA GLU A 18 3.01 -11.41 2.49
C GLU A 18 2.09 -12.46 1.82
N ARG A 19 2.64 -13.63 1.45
CA ARG A 19 1.90 -14.71 0.74
C ARG A 19 0.56 -15.12 1.37
N ILE A 20 0.43 -15.03 2.70
CA ILE A 20 -0.81 -15.40 3.41
C ILE A 20 -1.90 -14.36 3.12
N ALA A 21 -1.56 -13.07 3.15
CA ALA A 21 -2.48 -11.99 2.84
C ALA A 21 -2.98 -12.09 1.40
N ILE A 22 -2.08 -12.39 0.46
CA ILE A 22 -2.43 -12.61 -0.95
C ILE A 22 -3.37 -13.82 -1.11
N ALA A 23 -3.07 -14.93 -0.43
CA ALA A 23 -3.92 -16.12 -0.48
C ALA A 23 -5.32 -15.87 0.10
N GLU A 24 -5.44 -15.05 1.14
CA GLU A 24 -6.73 -14.64 1.71
C GLU A 24 -7.48 -13.67 0.79
N ALA A 25 -6.79 -12.68 0.24
CA ALA A 25 -7.35 -11.73 -0.72
C ALA A 25 -7.92 -12.45 -1.95
N ARG A 26 -7.18 -13.42 -2.51
CA ARG A 26 -7.64 -14.26 -3.63
C ARG A 26 -8.88 -15.07 -3.30
N LYS A 27 -8.97 -15.64 -2.09
CA LYS A 27 -10.18 -16.39 -1.66
C LYS A 27 -11.40 -15.48 -1.55
N LEU A 28 -11.20 -14.23 -1.16
CA LEU A 28 -12.25 -13.23 -0.96
C LEU A 28 -12.53 -12.42 -2.24
N ASN A 29 -11.85 -12.75 -3.35
CA ASN A 29 -11.91 -12.03 -4.63
C ASN A 29 -11.59 -10.53 -4.51
N ILE A 30 -10.64 -10.18 -3.63
CA ILE A 30 -10.14 -8.81 -3.49
C ILE A 30 -8.96 -8.66 -4.45
N PRO A 31 -8.98 -7.67 -5.37
CA PRO A 31 -7.86 -7.41 -6.28
C PRO A 31 -6.63 -6.92 -5.50
N VAL A 32 -5.47 -7.47 -5.84
CA VAL A 32 -4.20 -7.19 -5.17
C VAL A 32 -3.28 -6.36 -6.07
N PHE A 33 -2.84 -5.21 -5.55
CA PHE A 33 -1.79 -4.36 -6.09
C PHE A 33 -0.52 -4.61 -5.29
N GLY A 34 0.62 -4.82 -5.95
CA GLY A 34 1.83 -5.28 -5.26
C GLY A 34 3.12 -4.72 -5.85
N ILE A 35 4.03 -4.32 -4.95
CA ILE A 35 5.41 -4.00 -5.33
C ILE A 35 6.19 -5.30 -5.49
N VAL A 36 6.67 -5.59 -6.70
CA VAL A 36 7.42 -6.82 -7.01
C VAL A 36 8.88 -6.45 -7.27
N ASP A 37 9.79 -7.03 -6.47
CA ASP A 37 11.23 -7.01 -6.72
C ASP A 37 11.70 -8.29 -7.44
N THR A 38 12.98 -8.35 -7.78
CA THR A 38 13.66 -9.46 -8.47
C THR A 38 13.50 -10.84 -7.83
N ASN A 39 13.12 -10.90 -6.56
CA ASN A 39 13.02 -12.12 -5.77
C ASN A 39 11.57 -12.62 -5.56
N CYS A 40 10.59 -11.95 -6.19
CA CYS A 40 9.16 -12.23 -6.08
C CYS A 40 8.60 -12.71 -7.42
N ASP A 41 7.61 -13.62 -7.37
CA ASP A 41 6.90 -14.09 -8.56
C ASP A 41 5.77 -13.09 -8.90
N PRO A 42 5.76 -12.50 -10.11
CA PRO A 42 4.75 -11.49 -10.48
C PRO A 42 3.35 -12.08 -10.63
N ASP A 43 3.23 -13.41 -10.77
CA ASP A 43 1.96 -14.12 -10.91
C ASP A 43 1.13 -14.14 -9.62
N ASP A 44 1.74 -13.82 -8.47
CA ASP A 44 1.06 -13.76 -7.17
C ASP A 44 0.18 -12.52 -7.01
N VAL A 45 0.36 -11.50 -7.85
CA VAL A 45 -0.31 -10.19 -7.76
C VAL A 45 -1.09 -9.89 -9.04
N ASP A 46 -2.26 -9.24 -8.94
CA ASP A 46 -3.07 -8.89 -10.11
C ASP A 46 -2.52 -7.64 -10.84
N TYR A 47 -2.08 -6.64 -10.06
CA TYR A 47 -1.48 -5.41 -10.57
C TYR A 47 -0.05 -5.25 -10.05
N VAL A 48 0.91 -5.55 -10.92
CA VAL A 48 2.33 -5.58 -10.60
C VAL A 48 2.96 -4.18 -10.76
N ILE A 49 3.65 -3.72 -9.71
CA ILE A 49 4.49 -2.52 -9.72
C ILE A 49 5.95 -2.96 -9.56
N PRO A 50 6.75 -2.95 -10.64
CA PRO A 50 8.15 -3.36 -10.54
C PRO A 50 8.96 -2.28 -9.81
N ALA A 51 9.42 -2.58 -8.60
CA ALA A 51 10.27 -1.69 -7.83
C ALA A 51 10.97 -2.43 -6.69
N ASN A 52 12.01 -1.79 -6.14
CA ASN A 52 12.73 -2.29 -4.98
C ASN A 52 11.91 -2.06 -3.70
N ASP A 53 11.54 -3.13 -3.01
CA ASP A 53 10.79 -3.16 -1.75
C ASP A 53 11.67 -2.97 -0.51
N ASP A 54 12.95 -3.35 -0.57
CA ASP A 54 13.91 -3.18 0.53
C ASP A 54 14.21 -1.69 0.84
N ALA A 55 14.03 -0.81 -0.15
CA ALA A 55 14.39 0.60 -0.01
C ALA A 55 13.22 1.44 0.50
N ILE A 56 13.35 1.95 1.73
CA ILE A 56 12.35 2.84 2.36
C ILE A 56 11.95 4.03 1.48
N ARG A 57 12.90 4.63 0.76
CA ARG A 57 12.64 5.75 -0.15
C ARG A 57 11.78 5.34 -1.35
N ALA A 58 12.00 4.14 -1.88
CA ALA A 58 11.24 3.63 -3.01
C ALA A 58 9.80 3.32 -2.59
N VAL A 59 9.63 2.61 -1.45
CA VAL A 59 8.30 2.32 -0.89
C VAL A 59 7.54 3.61 -0.60
N ARG A 60 8.16 4.60 0.07
CA ARG A 60 7.52 5.89 0.35
C ARG A 60 7.10 6.64 -0.91
N LEU A 61 7.94 6.64 -1.95
CA LEU A 61 7.63 7.30 -3.20
C LEU A 61 6.40 6.66 -3.87
N ILE A 62 6.37 5.33 -3.94
CA ILE A 62 5.29 4.58 -4.60
C ILE A 62 4.00 4.72 -3.82
N VAL A 63 4.03 4.48 -2.51
CA VAL A 63 2.87 4.59 -1.64
C VAL A 63 2.36 6.03 -1.63
N GLY A 64 3.24 7.03 -1.54
CA GLY A 64 2.86 8.44 -1.60
C GLY A 64 2.14 8.80 -2.90
N LYS A 65 2.66 8.37 -4.05
CA LYS A 65 2.00 8.59 -5.35
C LYS A 65 0.66 7.86 -5.47
N MET A 66 0.53 6.70 -4.86
CA MET A 66 -0.73 5.96 -4.83
C MET A 66 -1.77 6.68 -3.96
N VAL A 67 -1.36 7.19 -2.80
CA VAL A 67 -2.21 7.99 -1.90
C VAL A 67 -2.66 9.27 -2.61
N ASP A 68 -1.75 9.99 -3.27
CA ASP A 68 -2.08 11.18 -4.06
C ASP A 68 -3.20 10.86 -5.08
N GLY A 69 -3.05 9.76 -5.83
CA GLY A 69 -4.05 9.33 -6.82
C GLY A 69 -5.39 8.95 -6.21
N ILE A 70 -5.41 8.32 -5.03
CA ILE A 70 -6.65 7.99 -4.30
C ILE A 70 -7.36 9.26 -3.82
N ILE A 71 -6.61 10.24 -3.32
CA ILE A 71 -7.16 11.53 -2.86
C ILE A 71 -7.75 12.31 -4.04
N GLU A 72 -7.03 12.36 -5.18
CA GLU A 72 -7.53 12.99 -6.41
C GLU A 72 -8.80 12.31 -6.93
N ALA A 73 -8.84 10.97 -6.93
CA ALA A 73 -10.01 10.20 -7.36
C ALA A 73 -11.24 10.47 -6.48
N ASN A 74 -11.03 10.71 -5.18
CA ASN A 74 -12.08 11.06 -4.22
C ASN A 74 -12.44 12.56 -4.22
N GLN A 75 -12.20 13.28 -5.32
CA GLN A 75 -12.54 14.70 -5.51
C GLN A 75 -11.87 15.67 -4.52
N GLY A 76 -10.71 15.30 -3.97
CA GLY A 76 -10.00 16.16 -3.01
C GLY A 76 -10.65 16.20 -1.62
N GLU A 77 -11.60 15.32 -1.31
CA GLU A 77 -11.84 14.96 0.08
C GLU A 77 -10.59 14.25 0.57
N ALA A 78 -9.74 14.99 1.28
CA ALA A 78 -8.78 14.37 2.19
C ALA A 78 -9.62 13.44 3.08
N VAL A 79 -9.42 12.13 2.92
CA VAL A 79 -9.84 11.17 3.95
C VAL A 79 -9.30 11.75 5.25
N GLU A 80 -10.19 12.07 6.20
CA GLU A 80 -9.78 12.64 7.48
C GLU A 80 -8.66 11.75 8.01
N VAL A 81 -7.46 12.32 7.97
CA VAL A 81 -6.25 11.70 8.44
C VAL A 81 -6.44 11.61 9.94
N THR A 82 -7.01 10.51 10.43
CA THR A 82 -7.13 10.29 11.86
C THR A 82 -5.73 10.38 12.48
N GLU A 83 -5.65 11.02 13.65
CA GLU A 83 -4.44 11.55 14.31
C GLU A 83 -3.19 10.64 14.34
N GLU A 84 -3.33 9.35 14.06
CA GLU A 84 -2.23 8.39 13.94
C GLU A 84 -1.27 8.68 12.77
N VAL A 85 -1.72 9.22 11.63
CA VAL A 85 -0.82 9.48 10.49
C VAL A 85 -0.06 10.81 10.63
N ALA A 86 -0.66 11.81 11.29
CA ALA A 86 -0.02 13.09 11.59
C ALA A 86 1.15 12.93 12.58
N ALA A 87 1.08 11.93 13.47
CA ALA A 87 2.17 11.60 14.39
C ALA A 87 3.41 11.06 13.65
N VAL A 88 3.26 10.47 12.46
CA VAL A 88 4.40 9.94 11.68
C VAL A 88 5.11 11.06 10.91
N GLU A 89 4.36 11.98 10.28
CA GLU A 89 4.97 13.14 9.59
C GLU A 89 5.72 14.07 10.56
N THR A 90 5.20 14.27 11.77
CA THR A 90 5.85 15.15 12.76
C THR A 90 7.14 14.58 13.33
N ILE A 91 7.32 13.26 13.36
CA ILE A 91 8.58 12.64 13.81
C ILE A 91 9.68 12.80 12.74
N GLU A 92 9.34 12.76 11.45
CA GLU A 92 10.34 12.87 10.38
C GLU A 92 10.90 14.29 10.22
N VAL A 93 10.09 15.32 10.44
CA VAL A 93 10.51 16.73 10.30
C VAL A 93 11.35 17.23 11.50
N VAL A 94 11.32 16.52 12.62
CA VAL A 94 12.10 16.89 13.83
C VAL A 94 13.45 16.17 13.89
N ALA A 95 13.67 15.17 13.02
CA ALA A 95 14.91 14.38 12.96
C ALA A 95 15.91 14.87 11.90
N GLU A 96 15.64 15.98 11.22
CA GLU A 96 16.57 16.68 10.31
C GLU A 96 17.10 17.99 10.91
#